data_AF-A0A538LK81-F1
#
_entry.id   AF-A0A538LK81-F1
#
_cell.length_a   1.000
_cell.length_b   1.000
_cell.length_c   1.000
_cell.angle_alpha   90.00
_cell.angle_beta   90.00
_cell.angle_gamma   90.00
#
_symmetry.space_group_name_H-M   'P 1'
#
loop_
_entity.id
_entity.type
_entity.pdbx_description
1 polymer ?
#
loop_
_entity_poly.entity_id
_entity_poly.type
_entity_poly.pdbx_seq_one_letter_code
_entity_poly.pdbx_strand_id
1 'polypeptide(L)'
;MRRLVVVLAVVAVLLGGALAAYVVHRLHQSADERGSTTTEYVTTEAAPKPPPPSVPWPTYGLTGERTRAVQLALRPPYRVVWRYQAGSLVEFPPSIGYDRLFFSTNKGTFAAVGEKTGKYAWKYRAHRCVAASPAIGPHAHGTVYEAFLNRPPCNAQSGGHGVDGEVIAFAVGHGKVHWKHRTGPSESSPLLVGNRLYVGDWDGRVWALDARTGKTIWRYRTRGPIKGAAAFAAGRVYVGSYDGHVYCLGAQKGRRGSSGGPTSTPPRRSRTAGSSSARQTARCTRSAPPTDADCGRTRQAGTCMHRPRSGGSESSPARTAGRSTRSTRGRARCAGSSTPEGRSPARPPSSATSSTSRRCTRST
;
A
#
# COMPACT_ATOMS: atom_id res chain seq x y z
N MET A 1 34.80 68.15 -45.24
CA MET A 1 34.09 67.31 -44.25
C MET A 1 33.84 65.86 -44.72
N ARG A 2 33.33 65.58 -45.93
CA ARG A 2 33.05 64.19 -46.38
C ARG A 2 34.24 63.21 -46.37
N ARG A 3 35.45 63.64 -46.76
CA ARG A 3 36.66 62.78 -46.74
C ARG A 3 37.05 62.34 -45.33
N LEU A 4 36.85 63.20 -44.34
CA LEU A 4 37.20 62.93 -42.95
C LEU A 4 36.23 61.92 -42.30
N VAL A 5 34.95 61.99 -42.66
CA VAL A 5 33.93 61.01 -42.25
C VAL A 5 34.21 59.63 -42.86
N VAL A 6 34.64 59.56 -44.12
CA VAL A 6 34.99 58.28 -44.77
C VAL A 6 36.23 57.66 -44.12
N VAL A 7 37.26 58.46 -43.81
CA VAL A 7 38.45 57.95 -43.11
C VAL A 7 38.10 57.43 -41.71
N LEU A 8 37.29 58.15 -40.95
CA LEU A 8 36.84 57.69 -39.63
C LEU A 8 36.00 56.41 -39.69
N ALA A 9 35.14 56.27 -40.71
CA ALA A 9 34.37 55.05 -40.92
C ALA A 9 35.25 53.85 -41.25
N VAL A 10 36.28 54.02 -42.11
CA VAL A 10 37.23 52.96 -42.44
C VAL A 10 38.04 52.55 -41.20
N VAL A 11 38.51 53.50 -40.40
CA VAL A 11 39.23 53.22 -39.15
C VAL A 11 38.34 52.46 -38.17
N ALA A 12 37.07 52.84 -38.03
CA ALA A 12 36.14 52.14 -37.13
C ALA A 12 35.89 50.68 -37.56
N VAL A 13 35.78 50.41 -38.86
CA VAL A 13 35.63 49.03 -39.38
C VAL A 13 36.90 48.21 -39.13
N LEU A 14 38.09 48.79 -39.35
CA LEU A 14 39.35 48.11 -39.11
C LEU A 14 39.56 47.78 -37.62
N LEU A 15 39.23 48.71 -36.72
CA LEU A 15 39.29 48.49 -35.28
C LEU A 15 38.27 47.44 -34.82
N GLY A 16 37.05 47.46 -35.37
CA GLY A 16 36.04 46.44 -35.10
C GLY A 16 36.46 45.04 -35.54
N GLY A 17 37.06 44.93 -36.73
CA GLY A 17 37.61 43.68 -37.25
C GLY A 17 38.76 43.13 -36.40
N ALA A 18 39.69 44.00 -35.99
CA ALA A 18 40.81 43.62 -35.11
C ALA A 18 40.33 43.15 -33.73
N LEU A 19 39.32 43.80 -33.17
CA LEU A 19 38.73 43.40 -31.88
C LEU A 19 38.03 42.05 -31.99
N ALA A 20 37.26 41.82 -33.06
CA ALA A 20 36.60 40.53 -33.30
C ALA A 20 37.64 39.39 -33.46
N ALA A 21 38.71 39.63 -34.21
CA ALA A 21 39.81 38.68 -34.36
C ALA A 21 40.51 38.37 -33.03
N TYR A 22 40.73 39.39 -32.18
CA TYR A 22 41.31 39.22 -30.86
C TYR A 22 40.41 38.40 -29.92
N VAL A 23 39.10 38.65 -29.93
CA VAL A 23 38.13 37.89 -29.12
C VAL A 23 38.07 36.43 -29.59
N VAL A 24 38.01 36.19 -30.90
CA VAL A 24 38.03 34.83 -31.45
C VAL A 24 39.34 34.11 -31.11
N HIS A 25 40.48 34.81 -31.17
CA HIS A 25 41.77 34.24 -30.77
C HIS A 25 41.80 33.88 -29.28
N ARG A 26 41.28 34.74 -28.40
CA ARG A 26 41.16 34.48 -26.96
C ARG A 26 40.23 33.31 -26.63
N LEU A 27 39.16 33.12 -27.40
CA LEU A 27 38.25 31.99 -27.23
C LEU A 27 38.83 30.66 -27.74
N HIS A 28 39.70 30.72 -28.75
CA HIS A 28 40.37 29.54 -29.31
C HIS A 28 41.73 29.22 -28.68
N GLN A 29 42.28 30.11 -27.85
CA GLN A 29 43.29 29.73 -26.87
C GLN A 29 42.62 28.85 -25.82
N SER A 30 42.42 27.59 -26.20
CA SER A 30 42.30 26.50 -25.24
C SER A 30 43.53 26.61 -24.34
N ALA A 31 43.31 26.57 -23.02
CA ALA A 31 44.40 26.50 -22.08
C ALA A 31 45.28 25.31 -22.48
N ASP A 32 46.44 25.59 -23.06
CA ASP A 32 47.57 24.68 -23.06
C ASP A 32 47.98 24.53 -21.59
N GLU A 33 47.22 23.71 -20.86
CA GLU A 33 47.61 23.12 -19.59
C GLU A 33 48.84 22.26 -19.89
N ARG A 34 50.02 22.89 -19.90
CA ARG A 34 51.29 22.20 -19.81
C ARG A 34 51.26 21.40 -18.51
N GLY A 35 51.05 20.09 -18.61
CA GLY A 35 51.24 19.15 -17.53
C GLY A 35 52.66 19.28 -16.99
N SER A 36 52.81 20.04 -15.91
CA SER A 36 53.99 20.01 -15.06
C SER A 36 54.02 18.66 -14.36
N THR A 37 55.09 17.91 -14.51
CA THR A 37 55.27 16.54 -13.97
C THR A 37 55.52 16.50 -12.46
N THR A 38 54.98 17.45 -11.67
CA THR A 38 55.25 17.52 -10.22
C THR A 38 54.05 17.85 -9.33
N THR A 39 52.83 17.94 -9.84
CA THR A 39 51.64 18.01 -8.98
C THR A 39 51.19 16.61 -8.60
N GLU A 40 51.59 16.17 -7.40
CA GLU A 40 50.95 15.04 -6.74
C GLU A 40 49.44 15.23 -6.75
N TYR A 41 48.73 14.17 -7.12
CA TYR A 41 47.28 14.13 -7.05
C TYR A 41 46.84 14.41 -5.62
N VAL A 42 46.43 15.65 -5.34
CA VAL A 42 45.59 15.94 -4.17
C VAL A 42 44.36 15.07 -4.38
N THR A 43 44.29 14.00 -3.57
CA THR A 43 43.16 13.08 -3.57
C THR A 43 41.94 13.95 -3.40
N THR A 44 41.15 14.09 -4.47
CA THR A 44 39.90 14.83 -4.44
C THR A 44 39.13 14.28 -3.26
N GLU A 45 38.91 15.14 -2.27
CA GLU A 45 38.11 14.82 -1.09
C GLU A 45 36.87 14.09 -1.58
N ALA A 46 36.70 12.85 -1.10
CA ALA A 46 35.64 11.97 -1.55
C ALA A 46 34.33 12.75 -1.51
N ALA A 47 33.65 12.83 -2.66
CA ALA A 47 32.34 13.47 -2.77
C ALA A 47 31.48 13.10 -1.56
N PRO A 48 30.77 14.06 -0.94
CA PRO A 48 30.07 13.84 0.32
C PRO A 48 29.25 12.56 0.23
N LYS A 49 29.51 11.64 1.17
CA LYS A 49 28.85 10.34 1.25
C LYS A 49 27.35 10.56 1.01
N PRO A 50 26.73 9.88 0.03
CA PRO A 50 25.32 10.06 -0.23
C PRO A 50 24.56 9.92 1.09
N PRO A 51 23.52 10.74 1.32
CA PRO A 51 22.75 10.68 2.54
C PRO A 51 22.38 9.22 2.81
N PRO A 52 22.35 8.79 4.09
CA PRO A 52 22.02 7.41 4.42
C PRO A 52 20.77 7.02 3.63
N PRO A 53 20.73 5.79 3.07
CA PRO A 53 19.62 5.38 2.23
C PRO A 53 18.33 5.68 2.99
N SER A 54 17.47 6.54 2.43
CA SER A 54 16.13 6.67 2.97
C SER A 54 15.58 5.26 2.97
N VAL A 55 15.20 4.74 4.14
CA VAL A 55 14.66 3.39 4.22
C VAL A 55 13.42 3.44 3.35
N PRO A 56 13.45 2.83 2.14
CA PRO A 56 12.33 2.95 1.26
C PRO A 56 11.19 2.23 1.97
N TRP A 57 10.03 2.87 2.01
CA TRP A 57 8.81 2.25 2.47
C TRP A 57 7.97 1.95 1.22
N PRO A 58 8.36 0.95 0.41
CA PRO A 58 7.84 0.82 -0.94
C PRO A 58 6.39 0.35 -0.97
N THR A 59 5.87 -0.23 0.12
CA THR A 59 4.53 -0.79 0.12
C THR A 59 3.94 -0.78 1.53
N TYR A 60 2.62 -0.93 1.61
CA TYR A 60 1.90 -1.11 2.86
C TYR A 60 2.53 -2.22 3.72
N GLY A 61 2.78 -1.96 5.00
CA GLY A 61 3.41 -2.96 5.87
C GLY A 61 4.87 -3.28 5.55
N LEU A 62 5.57 -2.43 4.80
CA LEU A 62 7.00 -2.44 4.49
C LEU A 62 7.48 -3.60 3.60
N THR A 63 7.08 -4.84 3.92
CA THR A 63 7.51 -6.05 3.23
C THR A 63 6.34 -6.76 2.54
N GLY A 64 6.64 -7.80 1.75
CA GLY A 64 5.61 -8.64 1.15
C GLY A 64 4.77 -9.40 2.19
N GLU A 65 5.38 -9.74 3.33
CA GLU A 65 4.74 -10.37 4.48
C GLU A 65 3.89 -9.39 5.31
N ARG A 66 4.01 -8.08 5.04
CA ARG A 66 3.30 -6.99 5.74
C ARG A 66 3.65 -6.87 7.23
N THR A 67 4.92 -7.12 7.61
CA THR A 67 5.35 -7.16 9.02
C THR A 67 5.18 -5.84 9.78
N ARG A 68 5.20 -4.70 9.08
CA ARG A 68 5.21 -3.34 9.69
C ARG A 68 6.34 -3.13 10.69
N ALA A 69 7.37 -3.97 10.64
CA ALA A 69 8.45 -3.98 11.60
C ALA A 69 9.73 -3.51 10.94
N VAL A 70 10.33 -2.46 11.50
CA VAL A 70 11.67 -2.00 11.17
C VAL A 70 12.39 -1.72 12.49
N GLN A 71 13.63 -2.17 12.59
CA GLN A 71 14.45 -1.89 13.76
C GLN A 71 15.06 -0.50 13.58
N LEU A 72 14.47 0.49 14.24
CA LEU A 72 14.96 1.87 14.24
C LEU A 72 15.38 2.26 15.66
N ALA A 73 16.59 2.79 15.79
CA ALA A 73 17.02 3.44 17.02
C ALA A 73 16.39 4.84 17.06
N LEU A 74 15.30 4.97 17.80
CA LEU A 74 14.60 6.24 17.95
C LEU A 74 15.17 7.05 19.10
N ARG A 75 15.39 8.35 18.87
CA ARG A 75 15.91 9.29 19.87
C ARG A 75 14.94 10.48 20.01
N PRO A 76 13.94 10.41 20.89
CA PRO A 76 13.06 11.54 21.19
C PRO A 76 13.83 12.70 21.86
N PRO A 77 13.32 13.94 21.83
CA PRO A 77 11.99 14.33 21.35
C PRO A 77 11.90 14.47 19.82
N TYR A 78 10.75 14.09 19.26
CA TYR A 78 10.48 14.26 17.83
C TYR A 78 10.00 15.69 17.54
N ARG A 79 10.35 16.18 16.35
CA ARG A 79 9.87 17.46 15.82
C ARG A 79 9.27 17.28 14.42
N VAL A 80 8.31 18.14 14.08
CA VAL A 80 7.77 18.22 12.72
C VAL A 80 8.84 18.75 11.79
N VAL A 81 9.19 17.99 10.74
CA VAL A 81 10.14 18.44 9.71
C VAL A 81 9.42 19.25 8.62
N TRP A 82 8.25 18.79 8.18
CA TRP A 82 7.38 19.50 7.25
C TRP A 82 5.93 19.02 7.39
N ARG A 83 5.00 19.77 6.81
CA ARG A 83 3.57 19.41 6.67
C ARG A 83 3.13 19.67 5.23
N TYR A 84 2.19 18.86 4.75
CA TYR A 84 1.60 19.03 3.41
C TYR A 84 0.07 19.08 3.50
N GLN A 85 -0.54 20.07 2.87
CA GLN A 85 -2.00 20.22 2.83
C GLN A 85 -2.60 19.47 1.65
N ALA A 86 -3.08 18.25 1.89
CA ALA A 86 -3.61 17.37 0.85
C ALA A 86 -4.98 17.78 0.27
N GLY A 87 -5.70 18.68 0.95
CA GLY A 87 -7.00 19.23 0.51
C GLY A 87 -8.21 18.29 0.67
N SER A 88 -8.00 17.05 1.13
CA SER A 88 -9.05 16.10 1.50
C SER A 88 -8.47 15.05 2.47
N LEU A 89 -9.31 14.14 2.96
CA LEU A 89 -8.90 13.06 3.86
C LEU A 89 -7.80 12.21 3.22
N VAL A 90 -6.68 12.08 3.94
CA VAL A 90 -5.63 11.09 3.70
C VAL A 90 -5.84 9.98 4.71
N GLU A 91 -6.37 8.86 4.24
CA GLU A 91 -6.81 7.76 5.11
C GLU A 91 -5.77 6.63 5.19
N PHE A 92 -5.07 6.36 4.09
CA PHE A 92 -4.14 5.23 3.97
C PHE A 92 -2.69 5.71 4.04
N PRO A 93 -1.78 4.91 4.63
CA PRO A 93 -0.40 5.31 4.78
C PRO A 93 0.28 5.47 3.42
N PRO A 94 1.23 6.43 3.31
CA PRO A 94 1.97 6.66 2.09
C PRO A 94 3.01 5.56 1.82
N SER A 95 3.60 5.61 0.62
CA SER A 95 4.81 4.85 0.29
C SER A 95 5.95 5.79 -0.07
N ILE A 96 7.17 5.43 0.31
CA ILE A 96 8.38 6.25 0.17
C ILE A 96 9.40 5.52 -0.68
N GLY A 97 9.93 6.19 -1.70
CA GLY A 97 10.98 5.70 -2.57
C GLY A 97 11.32 6.73 -3.64
N TYR A 98 12.50 6.62 -4.25
CA TYR A 98 12.94 7.56 -5.31
C TYR A 98 12.92 9.05 -4.86
N ASP A 99 13.33 9.34 -3.63
CA ASP A 99 13.27 10.68 -3.01
C ASP A 99 11.87 11.33 -3.04
N ARG A 100 10.83 10.49 -3.04
CA ARG A 100 9.43 10.89 -3.10
C ARG A 100 8.61 10.14 -2.06
N LEU A 101 7.58 10.84 -1.57
CA LEU A 101 6.50 10.27 -0.78
C LEU A 101 5.23 10.32 -1.62
N PHE A 102 4.62 9.15 -1.84
CA PHE A 102 3.42 8.95 -2.65
C PHE A 102 2.23 8.65 -1.74
N PHE A 103 1.11 9.33 -1.96
CA PHE A 103 -0.09 9.15 -1.17
C PHE A 103 -1.34 9.50 -1.97
N SER A 104 -2.47 9.03 -1.49
CA SER A 104 -3.78 9.31 -2.07
C SER A 104 -4.71 9.97 -1.05
N THR A 105 -5.66 10.73 -1.58
CA THR A 105 -6.81 11.21 -0.81
C THR A 105 -8.06 10.43 -1.16
N ASN A 106 -9.03 10.39 -0.25
CA ASN A 106 -10.32 9.71 -0.48
C ASN A 106 -11.09 10.23 -1.72
N LYS A 107 -10.82 11.45 -2.18
CA LYS A 107 -11.36 12.04 -3.43
C LYS A 107 -10.62 11.58 -4.70
N GLY A 108 -9.65 10.67 -4.57
CA GLY A 108 -8.84 10.14 -5.67
C GLY A 108 -7.84 11.10 -6.26
N THR A 109 -7.34 12.05 -5.46
CA THR A 109 -6.11 12.75 -5.81
C THR A 109 -4.95 11.86 -5.38
N PHE A 110 -4.18 11.36 -6.34
CA PHE A 110 -2.94 10.65 -6.10
C PHE A 110 -1.77 11.62 -6.30
N ALA A 111 -0.91 11.79 -5.32
CA ALA A 111 0.10 12.84 -5.32
C ALA A 111 1.48 12.31 -4.91
N ALA A 112 2.51 12.99 -5.42
CA ALA A 112 3.89 12.83 -5.01
C ALA A 112 4.44 14.16 -4.48
N VAL A 113 5.15 14.08 -3.37
CA VAL A 113 5.90 15.19 -2.78
C VAL A 113 7.35 14.77 -2.52
N GLY A 114 8.26 15.72 -2.43
CA GLY A 114 9.65 15.44 -2.03
C GLY A 114 9.70 14.89 -0.61
N GLU A 115 10.31 13.72 -0.42
CA GLU A 115 10.38 13.04 0.89
C GLU A 115 10.95 13.96 2.00
N LYS A 116 12.05 14.64 1.69
CA LYS A 116 12.79 15.46 2.66
C LYS A 116 12.17 16.85 2.88
N THR A 117 11.44 17.37 1.89
CA THR A 117 11.03 18.78 1.86
C THR A 117 9.52 18.96 1.96
N GLY A 118 8.72 17.92 1.70
CA GLY A 118 7.28 18.03 1.54
C GLY A 118 6.85 18.86 0.32
N LYS A 119 7.78 19.31 -0.53
CA LYS A 119 7.46 20.15 -1.69
C LYS A 119 6.71 19.33 -2.75
N TYR A 120 5.74 19.96 -3.39
CA TYR A 120 4.99 19.38 -4.50
C TYR A 120 5.93 18.85 -5.60
N ALA A 121 5.67 17.63 -6.08
CA ALA A 121 6.29 17.10 -7.29
C ALA A 121 5.25 16.99 -8.42
N TRP A 122 4.20 16.20 -8.20
CA TRP A 122 3.12 16.04 -9.18
C TRP A 122 1.83 15.52 -8.52
N LYS A 123 0.71 15.65 -9.22
CA LYS A 123 -0.57 15.05 -8.83
C LYS A 123 -1.35 14.51 -10.03
N TYR A 124 -2.14 13.48 -9.79
CA TYR A 124 -3.06 12.87 -10.71
C TYR A 124 -4.47 12.85 -10.09
N ARG A 125 -5.48 13.24 -10.86
CA ARG A 125 -6.88 13.17 -10.44
C ARG A 125 -7.54 11.98 -11.12
N ALA A 126 -7.83 10.95 -10.35
CA ALA A 126 -8.46 9.74 -10.87
C ALA A 126 -9.98 9.90 -11.10
N HIS A 127 -10.60 10.94 -10.53
CA HIS A 127 -12.06 11.10 -10.52
C HIS A 127 -12.79 9.87 -9.94
N ARG A 128 -12.13 9.20 -9.00
CA ARG A 128 -12.56 7.97 -8.32
C ARG A 128 -12.29 8.09 -6.84
N CYS A 129 -12.95 7.26 -6.05
CA CYS A 129 -12.59 7.13 -4.65
C CYS A 129 -11.35 6.26 -4.51
N VAL A 130 -10.63 6.41 -3.39
CA VAL A 130 -9.46 5.61 -3.07
C VAL A 130 -9.51 5.23 -1.62
N ALA A 131 -9.18 3.97 -1.36
CA ALA A 131 -9.02 3.44 -0.03
C ALA A 131 -7.93 2.36 0.00
N ALA A 132 -6.76 2.70 -0.57
CA ALA A 132 -5.62 1.82 -0.70
C ALA A 132 -4.32 2.62 -0.49
N SER A 133 -3.26 1.94 -0.06
CA SER A 133 -1.91 2.49 -0.06
C SER A 133 -1.19 2.16 -1.36
N PRO A 134 -0.34 3.04 -1.88
CA PRO A 134 0.43 2.77 -3.09
C PRO A 134 1.52 1.72 -2.87
N ALA A 135 1.95 1.09 -3.96
CA ALA A 135 3.13 0.22 -3.99
C ALA A 135 4.16 0.73 -4.99
N ILE A 136 5.45 0.61 -4.70
CA ILE A 136 6.55 1.09 -5.54
C ILE A 136 7.36 -0.11 -6.04
N GLY A 137 7.74 -0.07 -7.31
CA GLY A 137 8.57 -1.09 -7.95
C GLY A 137 9.66 -0.50 -8.85
N PRO A 138 10.70 -1.29 -9.16
CA PRO A 138 11.86 -0.83 -9.92
C PRO A 138 11.64 -0.70 -11.43
N HIS A 139 10.46 -1.08 -11.93
CA HIS A 139 10.17 -1.11 -13.36
C HIS A 139 10.21 0.28 -14.00
N ALA A 140 10.73 0.36 -15.24
CA ALA A 140 10.78 1.59 -16.04
C ALA A 140 11.45 2.79 -15.32
N HIS A 141 12.57 2.55 -14.64
CA HIS A 141 13.26 3.54 -13.80
C HIS A 141 12.47 4.01 -12.57
N GLY A 142 11.51 3.20 -12.13
CA GLY A 142 10.66 3.47 -10.98
C GLY A 142 9.20 3.63 -11.40
N THR A 143 8.36 2.73 -10.89
CA THR A 143 6.92 2.76 -11.09
C THR A 143 6.22 2.74 -9.74
N VAL A 144 5.17 3.54 -9.59
CA VAL A 144 4.26 3.48 -8.45
C VAL A 144 2.88 3.02 -8.91
N TYR A 145 2.28 2.10 -8.16
CA TYR A 145 1.03 1.44 -8.43
C TYR A 145 0.00 1.87 -7.39
N GLU A 146 -1.20 2.23 -7.85
CA GLU A 146 -2.30 2.59 -6.96
C GLU A 146 -3.59 1.89 -7.41
N ALA A 147 -4.38 1.42 -6.43
CA ALA A 147 -5.70 0.84 -6.64
C ALA A 147 -6.78 1.86 -6.29
N PHE A 148 -7.79 1.97 -7.16
CA PHE A 148 -8.89 2.92 -7.06
C PHE A 148 -10.22 2.17 -6.95
N LEU A 149 -11.13 2.74 -6.16
CA LEU A 149 -12.51 2.29 -6.01
C LEU A 149 -13.40 2.81 -7.16
N ASN A 150 -14.70 2.69 -6.96
CA ASN A 150 -15.74 3.28 -7.78
C ASN A 150 -15.64 4.81 -7.84
N ARG A 151 -16.25 5.39 -8.87
CA ARG A 151 -16.49 6.83 -8.96
C ARG A 151 -17.46 7.28 -7.86
N PRO A 152 -17.39 8.55 -7.40
CA PRO A 152 -18.35 9.08 -6.46
C PRO A 152 -19.81 8.80 -6.87
N PRO A 153 -20.71 8.50 -5.91
CA PRO A 153 -20.49 8.48 -4.46
C PRO A 153 -19.60 7.32 -4.01
N CYS A 154 -18.64 7.60 -3.12
CA CYS A 154 -17.73 6.58 -2.62
C CYS A 154 -18.50 5.46 -1.92
N ASN A 155 -18.00 4.24 -2.08
CA ASN A 155 -18.60 3.05 -1.51
C ASN A 155 -20.02 2.70 -1.98
N ALA A 156 -20.42 3.19 -3.18
CA ALA A 156 -21.67 2.79 -3.81
C ALA A 156 -21.77 1.25 -3.84
N GLN A 157 -22.86 0.73 -3.26
CA GLN A 157 -22.91 -0.62 -2.68
C GLN A 157 -22.36 -1.74 -3.57
N SER A 158 -21.47 -2.50 -2.93
CA SER A 158 -20.83 -3.76 -3.32
C SER A 158 -21.81 -4.95 -3.50
N GLY A 159 -23.10 -4.71 -3.75
CA GLY A 159 -24.17 -5.72 -3.70
C GLY A 159 -24.81 -6.08 -5.05
N GLY A 160 -24.41 -5.44 -6.15
CA GLY A 160 -25.01 -5.68 -7.46
C GLY A 160 -24.08 -5.21 -8.56
N HIS A 161 -23.82 -6.10 -9.50
CA HIS A 161 -22.94 -5.93 -10.66
C HIS A 161 -23.09 -4.55 -11.34
N GLY A 162 -21.97 -3.83 -11.55
CA GLY A 162 -21.98 -2.66 -12.45
C GLY A 162 -21.00 -1.52 -12.11
N VAL A 163 -20.51 -1.43 -10.88
CA VAL A 163 -19.46 -0.45 -10.51
C VAL A 163 -18.07 -1.03 -10.79
N ASP A 164 -17.16 -0.20 -11.30
CA ASP A 164 -15.80 -0.62 -11.61
C ASP A 164 -14.78 0.09 -10.73
N GLY A 165 -13.63 -0.54 -10.55
CA GLY A 165 -12.42 0.05 -10.03
C GLY A 165 -11.32 0.01 -11.08
N GLU A 166 -10.15 0.49 -10.71
CA GLU A 166 -8.98 0.36 -11.56
C GLU A 166 -7.69 0.28 -10.75
N VAL A 167 -6.67 -0.34 -11.34
CA VAL A 167 -5.30 -0.27 -10.88
C VAL A 167 -4.51 0.51 -11.92
N ILE A 168 -3.74 1.51 -11.48
CA ILE A 168 -2.96 2.36 -12.37
C ILE A 168 -1.50 2.32 -11.96
N ALA A 169 -0.62 2.21 -12.97
CA ALA A 169 0.82 2.38 -12.81
C ALA A 169 1.25 3.76 -13.31
N PHE A 170 2.09 4.44 -12.54
CA PHE A 170 2.61 5.77 -12.83
C PHE A 170 4.13 5.79 -12.77
N ALA A 171 4.75 6.61 -13.63
CA ALA A 171 6.17 6.95 -13.53
C ALA A 171 6.42 7.74 -12.24
N VAL A 172 7.38 7.31 -11.42
CA VAL A 172 7.68 7.95 -10.12
C VAL A 172 8.12 9.41 -10.26
N GLY A 173 8.79 9.77 -11.36
CA GLY A 173 9.36 11.10 -11.56
C GLY A 173 8.33 12.20 -11.85
N HIS A 174 7.33 11.90 -12.67
CA HIS A 174 6.41 12.90 -13.23
C HIS A 174 4.94 12.46 -13.29
N GLY A 175 4.59 11.30 -12.74
CA GLY A 175 3.19 10.86 -12.61
C GLY A 175 2.50 10.51 -13.93
N LYS A 176 3.26 10.29 -15.02
CA LYS A 176 2.67 9.82 -16.29
C LYS A 176 2.19 8.40 -16.11
N VAL A 177 1.00 8.12 -16.61
CA VAL A 177 0.43 6.78 -16.61
C VAL A 177 1.23 5.87 -17.55
N HIS A 178 1.72 4.74 -17.05
CA HIS A 178 2.27 3.66 -17.85
C HIS A 178 1.17 2.76 -18.40
N TRP A 179 0.23 2.35 -17.54
CA TRP A 179 -0.90 1.51 -17.91
C TRP A 179 -2.03 1.66 -16.90
N LYS A 180 -3.24 1.24 -17.32
CA LYS A 180 -4.43 1.10 -16.48
C LYS A 180 -5.00 -0.29 -16.64
N HIS A 181 -5.46 -0.88 -15.55
CA HIS A 181 -6.14 -2.17 -15.54
C HIS A 181 -7.50 -2.03 -14.88
N ARG A 182 -8.57 -2.44 -15.56
CA ARG A 182 -9.93 -2.38 -15.01
C ARG A 182 -10.18 -3.56 -14.08
N THR A 183 -10.72 -3.27 -12.90
CA THR A 183 -11.09 -4.27 -11.88
C THR A 183 -12.52 -4.01 -11.39
N GLY A 184 -13.02 -4.81 -10.44
CA GLY A 184 -14.06 -4.29 -9.53
C GLY A 184 -13.47 -3.18 -8.64
N PRO A 185 -14.30 -2.44 -7.88
CA PRO A 185 -13.80 -1.50 -6.88
C PRO A 185 -12.80 -2.18 -5.94
N SER A 186 -11.65 -1.54 -5.68
CA SER A 186 -10.58 -2.16 -4.92
C SER A 186 -10.11 -1.26 -3.77
N GLU A 187 -10.24 -1.78 -2.55
CA GLU A 187 -9.62 -1.24 -1.32
C GLU A 187 -8.28 -1.94 -1.01
N SER A 188 -7.90 -2.92 -1.83
CA SER A 188 -6.70 -3.72 -1.57
C SER A 188 -5.46 -2.94 -2.00
N SER A 189 -4.68 -2.48 -1.02
CA SER A 189 -3.32 -1.96 -1.27
C SER A 189 -2.52 -2.94 -2.15
N PRO A 190 -1.99 -2.52 -3.30
CA PRO A 190 -1.27 -3.42 -4.19
C PRO A 190 -0.07 -4.08 -3.50
N LEU A 191 0.20 -5.33 -3.89
CA LEU A 191 1.36 -6.09 -3.45
C LEU A 191 2.24 -6.41 -4.66
N LEU A 192 3.45 -5.86 -4.69
CA LEU A 192 4.43 -6.20 -5.74
C LEU A 192 5.39 -7.28 -5.23
N VAL A 193 5.48 -8.39 -5.97
CA VAL A 193 6.47 -9.45 -5.72
C VAL A 193 7.12 -9.83 -7.05
N GLY A 194 8.42 -9.54 -7.18
CA GLY A 194 9.09 -9.65 -8.48
C GLY A 194 8.38 -8.80 -9.53
N ASN A 195 7.98 -9.40 -10.66
CA ASN A 195 7.25 -8.73 -11.74
C ASN A 195 5.71 -8.92 -11.66
N ARG A 196 5.18 -9.30 -10.48
CA ARG A 196 3.75 -9.60 -10.31
C ARG A 196 3.12 -8.65 -9.31
N LEU A 197 2.04 -7.99 -9.72
CA LEU A 197 1.24 -7.11 -8.88
C LEU A 197 -0.05 -7.83 -8.48
N TYR A 198 -0.28 -8.00 -7.17
CA TYR A 198 -1.48 -8.63 -6.62
C TYR A 198 -2.43 -7.60 -6.03
N VAL A 199 -3.71 -7.72 -6.38
CA VAL A 199 -4.78 -6.81 -5.93
C VAL A 199 -6.09 -7.61 -5.77
N GLY A 200 -6.80 -7.40 -4.66
CA GLY A 200 -8.16 -7.89 -4.44
C GLY A 200 -9.22 -6.87 -4.84
N ASP A 201 -10.41 -7.31 -5.26
CA ASP A 201 -11.54 -6.43 -5.55
C ASP A 201 -12.86 -6.86 -4.87
N TRP A 202 -13.85 -5.96 -4.93
CA TRP A 202 -15.18 -6.17 -4.38
C TRP A 202 -16.01 -7.24 -5.11
N ASP A 203 -15.62 -7.60 -6.33
CA ASP A 203 -16.25 -8.72 -7.06
C ASP A 203 -15.71 -10.10 -6.61
N GLY A 204 -14.91 -10.09 -5.54
CA GLY A 204 -14.27 -11.26 -4.94
C GLY A 204 -13.10 -11.79 -5.75
N ARG A 205 -12.53 -10.99 -6.66
CA ARG A 205 -11.44 -11.42 -7.53
C ARG A 205 -10.10 -11.05 -6.90
N VAL A 206 -9.20 -12.02 -6.86
CA VAL A 206 -7.76 -11.81 -6.67
C VAL A 206 -7.12 -11.75 -8.04
N TRP A 207 -6.50 -10.63 -8.36
CA TRP A 207 -5.78 -10.40 -9.59
C TRP A 207 -4.29 -10.63 -9.37
N ALA A 208 -3.64 -11.26 -10.34
CA ALA A 208 -2.19 -11.19 -10.51
C ALA A 208 -1.90 -10.58 -11.87
N LEU A 209 -1.37 -9.37 -11.87
CA LEU A 209 -1.06 -8.60 -13.05
C LEU A 209 0.44 -8.63 -13.32
N ASP A 210 0.82 -8.57 -14.58
CA ASP A 210 2.18 -8.25 -14.98
C ASP A 210 2.45 -6.78 -14.64
N ALA A 211 3.44 -6.53 -13.79
CA ALA A 211 3.70 -5.21 -13.24
C ALA A 211 4.16 -4.18 -14.30
N ARG A 212 4.71 -4.64 -15.42
CA ARG A 212 5.19 -3.78 -16.52
C ARG A 212 4.07 -3.36 -17.47
N THR A 213 3.13 -4.26 -17.73
CA THR A 213 2.13 -4.10 -18.79
C THR A 213 0.70 -3.97 -18.29
N GLY A 214 0.44 -4.31 -17.02
CA GLY A 214 -0.90 -4.39 -16.46
C GLY A 214 -1.71 -5.56 -16.99
N LYS A 215 -1.14 -6.47 -17.78
CA LYS A 215 -1.87 -7.63 -18.32
C LYS A 215 -2.15 -8.65 -17.23
N THR A 216 -3.35 -9.23 -17.21
CA THR A 216 -3.68 -10.31 -16.27
C THR A 216 -2.83 -11.54 -16.57
N ILE A 217 -2.02 -11.96 -15.60
CA ILE A 217 -1.33 -13.26 -15.66
C ILE A 217 -2.28 -14.35 -15.20
N TRP A 218 -3.00 -14.11 -14.10
CA TRP A 218 -4.07 -14.97 -13.63
C TRP A 218 -5.07 -14.22 -12.76
N ARG A 219 -6.24 -14.82 -12.56
CA ARG A 219 -7.23 -14.37 -11.58
C ARG A 219 -7.86 -15.56 -10.84
N TYR A 220 -8.25 -15.35 -9.61
CA TYR A 220 -9.00 -16.31 -8.80
C TYR A 220 -10.24 -15.63 -8.21
N ARG A 221 -11.39 -16.31 -8.18
CA ARG A 221 -12.65 -15.75 -7.66
C ARG A 221 -13.03 -16.46 -6.36
N THR A 222 -13.13 -15.69 -5.29
CA THR A 222 -13.71 -16.08 -3.99
C THR A 222 -15.22 -15.86 -4.00
N ARG A 223 -15.91 -16.22 -2.92
CA ARG A 223 -17.38 -16.07 -2.84
C ARG A 223 -17.80 -14.71 -2.27
N GLY A 224 -16.87 -13.91 -1.77
CA GLY A 224 -17.14 -12.57 -1.23
C GLY A 224 -16.06 -11.55 -1.59
N PRO A 225 -16.32 -10.24 -1.35
CA PRO A 225 -15.34 -9.17 -1.56
C PRO A 225 -13.96 -9.42 -0.94
N ILE A 226 -12.91 -9.01 -1.64
CA ILE A 226 -11.54 -8.90 -1.11
C ILE A 226 -11.22 -7.42 -0.89
N LYS A 227 -11.29 -6.98 0.37
CA LYS A 227 -10.97 -5.60 0.76
C LYS A 227 -9.59 -5.44 1.37
N GLY A 228 -9.11 -6.47 2.06
CA GLY A 228 -7.79 -6.46 2.68
C GLY A 228 -6.66 -6.59 1.66
N ALA A 229 -5.51 -5.99 1.99
CA ALA A 229 -4.29 -6.15 1.22
C ALA A 229 -3.79 -7.61 1.25
N ALA A 230 -3.30 -8.10 0.11
CA ALA A 230 -2.65 -9.40 0.05
C ALA A 230 -1.31 -9.41 0.83
N ALA A 231 -0.96 -10.58 1.37
CA ALA A 231 0.38 -10.87 1.92
C ALA A 231 1.06 -11.98 1.13
N PHE A 232 2.39 -11.96 1.07
CA PHE A 232 3.19 -12.97 0.41
C PHE A 232 4.17 -13.61 1.39
N ALA A 233 4.22 -14.94 1.39
CA ALA A 233 5.22 -15.70 2.13
C ALA A 233 5.41 -17.07 1.47
N ALA A 234 6.65 -17.56 1.41
CA ALA A 234 7.01 -18.88 0.92
C ALA A 234 6.37 -19.23 -0.47
N GLY A 235 6.39 -18.29 -1.41
CA GLY A 235 5.86 -18.50 -2.77
C GLY A 235 4.32 -18.51 -2.86
N ARG A 236 3.62 -18.10 -1.80
CA ARG A 236 2.16 -18.10 -1.70
C ARG A 236 1.65 -16.70 -1.42
N VAL A 237 0.45 -16.42 -1.93
CA VAL A 237 -0.30 -15.19 -1.70
C VAL A 237 -1.49 -15.52 -0.79
N TYR A 238 -1.65 -14.73 0.27
CA TYR A 238 -2.70 -14.89 1.26
C TYR A 238 -3.65 -13.70 1.21
N VAL A 239 -4.95 -13.96 1.15
CA VAL A 239 -6.01 -12.94 1.20
C VAL A 239 -7.14 -13.37 2.11
N GLY A 240 -7.74 -12.42 2.82
CA GLY A 240 -9.02 -12.61 3.51
C GLY A 240 -10.17 -12.21 2.60
N SER A 241 -11.26 -12.98 2.62
CA SER A 241 -12.50 -12.67 1.90
C SER A 241 -13.66 -12.47 2.86
N TYR A 242 -14.60 -11.63 2.43
CA TYR A 242 -15.86 -11.39 3.13
C TYR A 242 -16.80 -12.60 3.09
N ASP A 243 -16.44 -13.68 2.39
CA ASP A 243 -17.10 -14.98 2.54
C ASP A 243 -16.67 -15.77 3.80
N GLY A 244 -15.87 -15.16 4.68
CA GLY A 244 -15.44 -15.75 5.94
C GLY A 244 -14.20 -16.64 5.85
N HIS A 245 -13.52 -16.69 4.69
CA HIS A 245 -12.34 -17.54 4.50
C HIS A 245 -11.05 -16.75 4.29
N VAL A 246 -9.93 -17.38 4.68
CA VAL A 246 -8.59 -17.00 4.23
C VAL A 246 -8.17 -17.93 3.10
N TYR A 247 -7.75 -17.34 1.99
CA TYR A 247 -7.29 -18.07 0.80
C TYR A 247 -5.76 -18.07 0.74
N CYS A 248 -5.19 -19.23 0.42
CA CYS A 248 -3.78 -19.41 0.11
C CYS A 248 -3.64 -19.79 -1.36
N LEU A 249 -3.07 -18.91 -2.17
CA LEU A 249 -2.94 -19.05 -3.61
C LEU A 249 -1.47 -19.19 -4.00
N GLY A 250 -1.15 -20.05 -4.96
CA GLY A 250 0.21 -20.15 -5.48
C GLY A 250 0.58 -18.91 -6.30
N ALA A 251 1.72 -18.29 -6.02
CA ALA A 251 2.15 -17.07 -6.71
C ALA A 251 2.48 -17.30 -8.21
N GLN A 252 3.02 -18.49 -8.52
CA GLN A 252 3.53 -18.84 -9.86
C GLN A 252 2.48 -19.49 -10.78
N LYS A 253 1.55 -20.28 -10.22
CA LYS A 253 0.65 -21.14 -11.00
C LYS A 253 -0.80 -20.70 -10.83
N GLY A 254 -1.18 -19.67 -11.60
CA GLY A 254 -2.58 -19.40 -11.82
C GLY A 254 -3.19 -20.50 -12.65
N ARG A 255 -4.08 -21.32 -12.08
CA ARG A 255 -4.95 -22.19 -12.89
C ARG A 255 -5.75 -21.30 -13.84
N ARG A 256 -5.48 -21.41 -15.15
CA ARG A 256 -6.39 -20.92 -16.18
C ARG A 256 -7.75 -21.58 -15.93
N GLY A 257 -8.82 -20.79 -16.09
CA GLY A 257 -10.11 -20.98 -15.44
C GLY A 257 -10.66 -22.41 -15.41
N SER A 258 -11.15 -22.80 -14.24
CA SER A 258 -12.25 -23.76 -14.14
C SER A 258 -13.51 -22.94 -13.89
N SER A 259 -14.26 -22.70 -14.95
CA SER A 259 -15.70 -22.49 -14.88
C SER A 259 -16.32 -23.82 -14.46
N GLY A 260 -16.78 -23.91 -13.22
CA GLY A 260 -17.55 -25.03 -12.70
C GLY A 260 -18.23 -24.58 -11.41
N GLY A 261 -19.55 -24.38 -11.46
CA GLY A 261 -20.37 -23.97 -10.34
C GLY A 261 -20.41 -25.01 -9.20
N PRO A 262 -21.06 -24.69 -8.07
CA PRO A 262 -21.12 -25.57 -6.93
C PRO A 262 -22.20 -26.63 -7.17
N THR A 263 -21.81 -27.86 -7.51
CA THR A 263 -22.71 -29.01 -7.40
C THR A 263 -22.45 -29.70 -6.07
N SER A 264 -23.32 -29.38 -5.10
CA SER A 264 -23.43 -30.10 -3.85
C SER A 264 -24.22 -31.40 -4.07
N THR A 265 -23.54 -32.54 -4.05
CA THR A 265 -24.15 -33.84 -3.66
C THR A 265 -23.03 -34.77 -3.18
N PRO A 266 -23.07 -35.30 -1.95
CA PRO A 266 -22.09 -36.28 -1.50
C PRO A 266 -22.49 -37.68 -2.02
N PRO A 267 -21.57 -38.48 -2.58
CA PRO A 267 -21.88 -39.87 -2.85
C PRO A 267 -21.83 -40.68 -1.56
N ARG A 268 -22.87 -41.49 -1.40
CA ARG A 268 -23.06 -42.53 -0.38
C ARG A 268 -21.87 -43.50 -0.40
N ARG A 269 -21.32 -43.81 0.79
CA ARG A 269 -20.27 -44.81 0.96
C ARG A 269 -20.77 -46.20 0.53
N SER A 270 -20.03 -46.88 -0.33
CA SER A 270 -19.97 -48.34 -0.38
C SER A 270 -18.51 -48.78 -0.46
N ARG A 271 -18.17 -49.77 0.36
CA ARG A 271 -16.87 -50.44 0.47
C ARG A 271 -16.64 -51.33 -0.75
N THR A 272 -15.50 -51.19 -1.41
CA THR A 272 -14.72 -52.32 -1.92
C THR A 272 -13.28 -51.91 -2.21
N ALA A 273 -12.36 -52.84 -1.91
CA ALA A 273 -10.91 -52.72 -2.08
C ALA A 273 -10.51 -52.94 -3.54
N GLY A 274 -9.41 -52.31 -3.98
CA GLY A 274 -8.79 -52.59 -5.29
C GLY A 274 -7.83 -51.50 -5.77
N SER A 275 -6.54 -51.84 -5.75
CA SER A 275 -5.32 -51.20 -6.24
C SER A 275 -5.32 -49.97 -7.19
N SER A 276 -4.31 -49.12 -6.93
CA SER A 276 -3.42 -48.39 -7.87
C SER A 276 -3.70 -46.91 -8.18
N SER A 277 -2.58 -46.17 -8.27
CA SER A 277 -2.40 -44.75 -8.63
C SER A 277 -2.59 -43.71 -7.51
N ALA A 278 -1.49 -43.42 -6.81
CA ALA A 278 -1.41 -42.36 -5.80
C ALA A 278 -1.47 -40.96 -6.44
N ARG A 279 -2.67 -40.36 -6.45
CA ARG A 279 -2.83 -38.90 -6.55
C ARG A 279 -2.28 -38.26 -5.26
N GLN A 280 -1.13 -37.60 -5.36
CA GLN A 280 -0.67 -36.67 -4.33
C GLN A 280 -1.64 -35.48 -4.24
N THR A 281 -2.58 -35.58 -3.30
CA THR A 281 -3.28 -34.42 -2.75
C THR A 281 -2.40 -33.86 -1.64
N ALA A 282 -1.80 -32.69 -1.87
CA ALA A 282 -1.05 -31.96 -0.85
C ALA A 282 -2.05 -31.48 0.22
N ARG A 283 -2.26 -32.32 1.22
CA ARG A 283 -2.99 -32.03 2.46
C ARG A 283 -2.06 -31.17 3.33
N CYS A 284 -2.52 -30.01 3.78
CA CYS A 284 -1.81 -29.20 4.77
C CYS A 284 -1.64 -30.02 6.05
N THR A 285 -0.48 -30.67 6.20
CA THR A 285 -0.04 -31.20 7.48
C THR A 285 0.91 -30.18 8.10
N ARG A 286 0.72 -29.98 9.39
CA ARG A 286 1.40 -29.01 10.23
C ARG A 286 2.82 -29.54 10.45
N SER A 287 3.81 -29.04 9.70
CA SER A 287 5.21 -29.33 9.99
C SER A 287 5.64 -28.51 11.21
N ALA A 288 6.03 -29.19 12.29
CA ALA A 288 6.68 -28.58 13.44
C ALA A 288 8.01 -27.92 13.02
N PRO A 289 8.45 -26.85 13.70
CA PRO A 289 9.75 -26.25 13.43
C PRO A 289 10.89 -27.21 13.80
N PRO A 290 12.04 -27.15 13.11
CA PRO A 290 13.20 -27.95 13.48
C PRO A 290 13.72 -27.50 14.85
N THR A 291 13.98 -28.47 15.71
CA THR A 291 14.71 -28.28 16.96
C THR A 291 16.19 -28.16 16.63
N ASP A 292 16.77 -26.97 16.78
CA ASP A 292 18.22 -26.80 16.84
C ASP A 292 18.72 -27.40 18.15
N ALA A 293 19.35 -28.57 18.03
CA ALA A 293 20.30 -29.06 19.00
C ALA A 293 21.70 -28.63 18.55
N ASP A 294 22.47 -28.21 19.54
CA ASP A 294 23.92 -28.07 19.57
C ASP A 294 24.52 -26.73 19.11
N CYS A 295 24.71 -25.83 20.08
CA CYS A 295 25.86 -24.94 20.09
C CYS A 295 26.38 -24.74 21.52
N GLY A 296 27.47 -25.44 21.84
CA GLY A 296 28.67 -24.84 22.42
C GLY A 296 28.62 -24.32 23.85
N ARG A 297 29.25 -25.08 24.75
CA ARG A 297 29.66 -24.69 26.10
C ARG A 297 30.52 -23.42 26.10
N THR A 298 30.24 -22.51 27.04
CA THR A 298 31.28 -21.77 27.77
C THR A 298 30.87 -21.66 29.24
N ARG A 299 31.80 -22.09 30.10
CA ARG A 299 31.72 -22.05 31.56
C ARG A 299 31.96 -20.63 32.07
N GLN A 300 31.21 -20.23 33.09
CA GLN A 300 31.64 -19.44 34.26
C GLN A 300 30.49 -19.53 35.28
N ALA A 301 30.59 -20.38 36.30
CA ALA A 301 31.15 -20.09 37.63
C ALA A 301 30.31 -19.07 38.42
N GLY A 302 29.60 -19.52 39.46
CA GLY A 302 28.84 -18.65 40.36
C GLY A 302 27.87 -19.36 41.31
N THR A 303 28.42 -20.24 42.15
CA THR A 303 28.00 -20.57 43.54
C THR A 303 26.55 -20.96 43.89
N CYS A 304 26.45 -22.17 44.46
CA CYS A 304 25.33 -22.72 45.20
C CYS A 304 25.10 -22.01 46.55
N MET A 305 23.85 -21.93 46.99
CA MET A 305 23.47 -22.11 48.40
C MET A 305 22.19 -22.95 48.48
N HIS A 306 22.27 -24.05 49.22
CA HIS A 306 21.22 -25.01 49.49
C HIS A 306 20.28 -24.52 50.63
N ARG A 307 18.96 -24.64 50.40
CA ARG A 307 17.84 -25.21 51.23
C ARG A 307 17.89 -25.12 52.78
N PRO A 308 16.73 -25.06 53.50
CA PRO A 308 15.69 -26.10 53.38
C PRO A 308 14.21 -25.69 53.61
N ARG A 309 13.35 -26.71 53.45
CA ARG A 309 11.89 -26.76 53.72
C ARG A 309 11.59 -27.04 55.21
N SER A 310 10.51 -26.47 55.72
CA SER A 310 9.58 -27.00 56.75
C SER A 310 8.34 -26.08 56.74
N GLY A 311 7.07 -26.45 56.94
CA GLY A 311 6.46 -27.63 57.56
C GLY A 311 5.70 -27.22 58.84
N GLY A 312 4.38 -26.97 58.73
CA GLY A 312 3.35 -27.22 59.77
C GLY A 312 3.04 -26.19 60.89
N SER A 313 1.73 -25.88 61.03
CA SER A 313 0.89 -25.65 62.25
C SER A 313 1.35 -24.65 63.33
N GLU A 314 0.54 -23.94 64.12
CA GLU A 314 -0.89 -23.64 64.34
C GLU A 314 -0.87 -22.62 65.50
N SER A 315 -1.78 -21.65 65.56
CA SER A 315 -2.41 -21.22 66.84
C SER A 315 -3.45 -20.12 66.62
N SER A 316 -4.71 -20.46 66.90
CA SER A 316 -5.82 -19.56 67.24
C SER A 316 -6.24 -19.88 68.68
N PRO A 317 -6.84 -18.97 69.47
CA PRO A 317 -8.32 -18.90 69.57
C PRO A 317 -8.82 -17.44 69.85
N ALA A 318 -10.10 -17.05 69.99
CA ALA A 318 -11.37 -17.69 70.32
C ALA A 318 -12.60 -16.82 69.89
N ARG A 319 -13.71 -17.51 69.52
CA ARG A 319 -15.17 -17.33 69.78
C ARG A 319 -15.79 -15.90 69.90
N THR A 320 -17.01 -15.59 69.42
CA THR A 320 -18.30 -16.30 69.62
C THR A 320 -19.45 -15.77 68.70
N ALA A 321 -20.27 -16.71 68.18
CA ALA A 321 -21.72 -16.71 67.78
C ALA A 321 -22.44 -15.50 67.12
N GLY A 322 -23.42 -15.65 66.21
CA GLY A 322 -24.08 -16.85 65.65
C GLY A 322 -25.33 -16.54 64.76
N ARG A 323 -25.80 -17.61 64.06
CA ARG A 323 -27.12 -17.89 63.42
C ARG A 323 -27.49 -17.14 62.10
N SER A 324 -27.55 -17.77 60.91
CA SER A 324 -28.54 -18.75 60.34
C SER A 324 -29.82 -18.04 59.81
N THR A 325 -30.41 -18.24 58.61
CA THR A 325 -30.58 -19.44 57.73
C THR A 325 -31.31 -19.10 56.40
N ARG A 326 -31.14 -20.00 55.39
CA ARG A 326 -32.02 -20.38 54.23
C ARG A 326 -32.28 -19.38 53.09
N SER A 327 -31.98 -19.66 51.80
CA SER A 327 -32.40 -20.75 50.86
C SER A 327 -33.91 -20.64 50.50
N THR A 328 -34.35 -20.46 49.25
CA THR A 328 -34.31 -21.43 48.14
C THR A 328 -34.64 -20.84 46.75
N ARG A 329 -34.01 -21.45 45.72
CA ARG A 329 -34.34 -21.70 44.30
C ARG A 329 -35.71 -21.30 43.69
N GLY A 330 -35.69 -20.97 42.38
CA GLY A 330 -36.79 -21.23 41.44
C GLY A 330 -36.48 -20.83 39.98
N ARG A 331 -36.55 -21.78 39.04
CA ARG A 331 -36.41 -21.64 37.56
C ARG A 331 -37.79 -21.52 36.88
N ALA A 332 -37.88 -20.85 35.72
CA ALA A 332 -38.81 -21.13 34.59
C ALA A 332 -38.31 -20.34 33.35
N ARG A 333 -37.93 -20.92 32.19
CA ARG A 333 -38.60 -21.62 31.07
C ARG A 333 -39.50 -20.75 30.15
N CYS A 334 -39.32 -20.98 28.84
CA CYS A 334 -39.83 -20.29 27.66
C CYS A 334 -41.25 -20.71 27.20
N ALA A 335 -41.94 -19.80 26.48
CA ALA A 335 -42.86 -19.93 25.33
C ALA A 335 -43.55 -18.55 25.15
N GLY A 336 -44.05 -18.04 24.02
CA GLY A 336 -44.29 -18.48 22.64
C GLY A 336 -45.36 -17.54 22.02
N SER A 337 -45.16 -17.11 20.77
CA SER A 337 -46.13 -16.67 19.72
C SER A 337 -47.28 -15.67 20.02
N SER A 338 -47.40 -14.61 19.20
CA SER A 338 -48.49 -14.41 18.20
C SER A 338 -48.50 -13.00 17.57
N THR A 339 -48.51 -12.92 16.24
CA THR A 339 -48.95 -11.77 15.40
C THR A 339 -50.47 -11.82 15.16
N PRO A 340 -51.14 -10.73 14.72
CA PRO A 340 -51.42 -10.56 13.28
C PRO A 340 -51.47 -9.10 12.72
N GLU A 341 -51.30 -9.02 11.39
CA GLU A 341 -51.87 -8.15 10.31
C GLU A 341 -52.58 -6.81 10.66
N GLY A 342 -52.57 -5.73 9.86
CA GLY A 342 -52.11 -5.47 8.49
C GLY A 342 -52.65 -4.11 7.94
N ARG A 343 -52.25 -3.79 6.70
CA ARG A 343 -52.81 -2.81 5.71
C ARG A 343 -52.41 -1.32 5.74
N SER A 344 -51.73 -0.93 4.65
CA SER A 344 -51.71 0.39 3.98
C SER A 344 -52.83 0.39 2.89
N PRO A 345 -53.29 1.53 2.29
CA PRO A 345 -52.46 2.31 1.34
C PRO A 345 -52.83 3.82 1.14
N ALA A 346 -52.06 4.46 0.24
CA ALA A 346 -52.45 5.50 -0.75
C ALA A 346 -51.98 6.98 -0.58
N ARG A 347 -51.41 7.46 -1.70
CA ARG A 347 -51.09 8.83 -2.19
C ARG A 347 -51.97 9.04 -3.47
N PRO A 348 -51.95 10.15 -4.24
CA PRO A 348 -51.49 11.56 -4.12
C PRO A 348 -52.62 12.57 -4.55
N PRO A 349 -52.41 13.85 -5.01
CA PRO A 349 -51.87 14.21 -6.36
C PRO A 349 -51.05 15.56 -6.41
N SER A 350 -50.05 15.77 -7.29
CA SER A 350 -50.00 16.36 -8.66
C SER A 350 -49.61 17.86 -8.78
N SER A 351 -48.43 18.10 -9.38
CA SER A 351 -48.03 19.13 -10.39
C SER A 351 -48.53 20.59 -10.35
N ALA A 352 -47.58 21.53 -10.42
CA ALA A 352 -47.71 22.80 -11.16
C ALA A 352 -46.34 23.33 -11.64
N THR A 353 -46.41 24.19 -12.65
CA THR A 353 -45.50 24.39 -13.77
C THR A 353 -44.54 25.59 -13.60
N SER A 354 -43.54 25.65 -14.47
CA SER A 354 -42.55 26.71 -14.71
C SER A 354 -43.09 28.12 -14.99
N SER A 355 -42.39 29.18 -14.55
CA SER A 355 -41.87 30.28 -15.40
C SER A 355 -41.25 31.47 -14.62
N THR A 356 -40.00 31.78 -14.97
CA THR A 356 -39.46 33.09 -15.39
C THR A 356 -39.64 34.39 -14.54
N SER A 357 -38.54 34.74 -13.85
CA SER A 357 -37.84 36.05 -13.87
C SER A 357 -38.32 37.30 -13.07
N ARG A 358 -37.28 38.03 -12.62
CA ARG A 358 -37.16 39.48 -12.28
C ARG A 358 -37.60 39.98 -10.88
N ARG A 359 -36.59 39.98 -10.00
CA ARG A 359 -36.00 41.13 -9.25
C ARG A 359 -36.75 42.48 -9.27
N CYS A 360 -37.09 43.01 -8.08
CA CYS A 360 -36.77 44.35 -7.51
C CYS A 360 -37.65 44.61 -6.27
N THR A 361 -37.10 44.58 -5.04
CA THR A 361 -36.70 45.71 -4.14
C THR A 361 -37.79 46.26 -3.21
N ARG A 362 -37.46 46.24 -1.89
CA ARG A 362 -37.75 47.20 -0.79
C ARG A 362 -39.21 47.58 -0.50
N SER A 363 -39.64 47.90 0.73
CA SER A 363 -39.12 47.85 2.10
C SER A 363 -40.23 48.42 2.99
N THR A 364 -40.50 47.80 4.13
CA THR A 364 -40.79 48.44 5.43
C THR A 364 -40.54 47.41 6.51
#